data_AF-A0A1I3FLA3-F1
#
_entry.id   AF-A0A1I3FLA3-F1
#
_cell.length_a   1.000
_cell.length_b   1.000
_cell.length_c   1.000
_cell.angle_alpha   90.00
_cell.angle_beta   90.00
_cell.angle_gamma   90.00
#
_symmetry.space_group_name_H-M   'P 1'
#
loop_
_entity.id
_entity.type
_entity.pdbx_description
1 polymer ?
#
loop_
_entity_poly.entity_id
_entity_poly.type
_entity_poly.pdbx_seq_one_letter_code
_entity_poly.pdbx_strand_id
1 'polypeptide(L)'
;MIGSHHIIVETKKIKYEFEIKRNITVIRGDSATGKTTLIDLLSQFARFQGRTGVKVESDVPCVVYADGLISWQEAIKSVSDSIIFIDEDYDFIKTKEFASVIKNTSNYYVLITRDYLKCLPYSVNEVYGIRNSGKYNFPQRVYNEFYPLYDDVENKKISAKCLIVEDSKSGYQFYSVAVPDISCISADGNSNIYKKLLSLDTKDGCYVIADGAAFGAFIDKILQLRDMGYKIGLILPESFEWFILKSKVVDINDLQKILETPEDYIDSRIYFSWERFFTELLEKGTSGSIAEYHKDELSQYYLEGKNREAILNTVKLFLEE
;
A
#
# COMPACT_ATOMS: atom_id res chain seq x y z
N MET A 1 6.54 1.77 14.77
CA MET A 1 7.74 2.27 14.06
C MET A 1 7.30 3.39 13.15
N ILE A 2 8.22 4.32 12.88
CA ILE A 2 8.05 5.45 11.95
C ILE A 2 9.28 5.45 11.04
N GLY A 3 9.09 5.88 9.80
CA GLY A 3 10.14 6.13 8.85
C GLY A 3 10.38 4.98 7.89
N SER A 4 11.34 5.24 7.01
CA SER A 4 11.87 4.28 6.07
C SER A 4 13.10 3.57 6.63
N HIS A 5 13.18 2.26 6.44
CA HIS A 5 14.28 1.43 6.92
C HIS A 5 15.01 0.80 5.75
N HIS A 6 16.32 1.06 5.66
CA HIS A 6 17.18 0.51 4.63
C HIS A 6 17.81 -0.81 5.11
N ILE A 7 17.72 -1.86 4.28
CA ILE A 7 18.20 -3.19 4.64
C ILE A 7 19.14 -3.71 3.55
N ILE A 8 20.33 -4.15 3.99
CA ILE A 8 21.30 -4.87 3.17
C ILE A 8 21.52 -6.26 3.76
N VAL A 9 21.29 -7.30 2.96
CA VAL A 9 21.60 -8.69 3.31
C VAL A 9 22.61 -9.22 2.30
N GLU A 10 23.84 -9.47 2.74
CA GLU A 10 24.91 -9.89 1.82
C GLU A 10 25.73 -11.09 2.28
N THR A 11 26.23 -11.82 1.29
CA THR A 11 27.28 -12.83 1.40
C THR A 11 28.40 -12.49 0.42
N LYS A 12 29.43 -13.34 0.34
CA LYS A 12 30.46 -13.21 -0.71
C LYS A 12 29.90 -13.23 -2.14
N LYS A 13 28.74 -13.86 -2.38
CA LYS A 13 28.19 -14.10 -3.72
C LYS A 13 26.88 -13.39 -4.02
N ILE A 14 26.12 -12.99 -2.99
CA ILE A 14 24.76 -12.47 -3.15
C ILE A 14 24.62 -11.21 -2.30
N LYS A 15 24.00 -10.16 -2.84
CA LYS A 15 23.59 -8.96 -2.10
C LYS A 15 22.09 -8.73 -2.36
N TYR A 16 21.32 -8.54 -1.30
CA TYR A 16 20.00 -7.95 -1.34
C TYR A 16 20.09 -6.55 -0.76
N GLU A 17 19.47 -5.58 -1.41
CA GLU A 17 19.44 -4.19 -0.98
C GLU A 17 18.06 -3.64 -1.31
N PHE A 18 17.34 -3.22 -0.29
CA PHE A 18 15.97 -2.75 -0.40
C PHE A 18 15.62 -1.80 0.74
N GLU A 19 14.49 -1.13 0.59
CA GLU A 19 13.98 -0.13 1.51
C GLU A 19 12.53 -0.50 1.86
N ILE A 20 12.17 -0.43 3.14
CA ILE A 20 10.82 -0.70 3.64
C ILE A 20 10.26 0.56 4.27
N LYS A 21 9.15 1.06 3.74
CA LYS A 21 8.57 2.35 4.12
C LYS A 21 7.29 2.24 4.93
N ARG A 22 6.65 1.07 4.91
CA ARG A 22 5.32 0.86 5.47
C ARG A 22 5.30 -0.36 6.37
N ASN A 23 4.29 -0.38 7.24
CA ASN A 23 4.07 -1.45 8.19
C ASN A 23 3.81 -2.82 7.54
N ILE A 24 3.31 -2.87 6.30
CA ILE A 24 3.06 -4.12 5.58
C ILE A 24 3.63 -4.02 4.16
N THR A 25 4.59 -4.88 3.87
CA THR A 25 5.18 -5.08 2.54
C THR A 25 4.95 -6.53 2.12
N VAL A 26 4.47 -6.74 0.90
CA VAL A 26 4.17 -8.07 0.38
C VAL A 26 5.13 -8.41 -0.76
N ILE A 27 5.86 -9.51 -0.62
CA ILE A 27 6.74 -10.01 -1.69
C ILE A 27 6.05 -11.18 -2.40
N ARG A 28 5.84 -11.03 -3.70
CA ARG A 28 5.18 -12.00 -4.57
C ARG A 28 6.11 -12.59 -5.63
N GLY A 29 5.57 -13.49 -6.43
CA GLY A 29 6.19 -14.05 -7.63
C GLY A 29 6.48 -15.56 -7.54
N ASP A 30 6.92 -16.13 -8.65
CA ASP A 30 7.13 -17.56 -8.77
C ASP A 30 8.30 -18.10 -7.93
N SER A 31 8.30 -19.42 -7.74
CA SER A 31 9.39 -20.18 -7.12
C SER A 31 10.74 -19.83 -7.76
N ALA A 32 11.83 -19.90 -6.98
CA ALA A 32 13.21 -19.72 -7.44
C ALA A 32 13.66 -18.29 -7.83
N THR A 33 12.93 -17.25 -7.41
CA THR A 33 13.30 -15.82 -7.60
C THR A 33 14.19 -15.24 -6.50
N GLY A 34 14.67 -16.07 -5.56
CA GLY A 34 15.53 -15.63 -4.45
C GLY A 34 14.82 -15.23 -3.16
N LYS A 35 13.50 -15.44 -3.06
CA LYS A 35 12.69 -15.23 -1.84
C LYS A 35 13.14 -16.12 -0.69
N THR A 36 13.14 -17.44 -0.89
CA THR A 36 13.60 -18.42 0.10
C THR A 36 15.05 -18.17 0.50
N THR A 37 15.91 -17.83 -0.47
CA THR A 37 17.31 -17.46 -0.19
C THR A 37 17.43 -16.25 0.75
N LEU A 38 16.59 -15.23 0.61
CA LEU A 38 16.59 -14.08 1.51
C LEU A 38 16.23 -14.50 2.94
N ILE A 39 15.15 -15.28 3.11
CA ILE A 39 14.72 -15.82 4.42
C ILE A 39 15.79 -16.71 5.04
N ASP A 40 16.42 -17.57 4.25
CA ASP A 40 17.50 -18.46 4.70
C ASP A 40 18.71 -17.67 5.20
N LEU A 41 19.10 -16.60 4.50
CA LEU A 41 20.23 -15.75 4.90
C LEU A 41 19.92 -15.00 6.21
N LEU A 42 18.72 -14.42 6.32
CA LEU A 42 18.29 -13.75 7.54
C LEU A 42 18.20 -14.74 8.73
N SER A 43 17.67 -15.94 8.51
CA SER A 43 17.59 -17.01 9.50
C SER A 43 18.97 -17.48 9.96
N GLN A 44 19.91 -17.63 9.03
CA GLN A 44 21.30 -17.99 9.35
C GLN A 44 21.99 -16.89 10.17
N PHE A 45 21.77 -15.62 9.83
CA PHE A 45 22.32 -14.51 10.58
C PHE A 45 21.80 -14.50 12.03
N ALA A 46 20.48 -14.68 12.22
CA ALA A 46 19.85 -14.74 13.54
C ALA A 46 20.37 -15.91 14.40
N ARG A 47 20.53 -17.10 13.82
CA ARG A 47 20.98 -18.30 14.56
C ARG A 47 22.45 -18.26 14.97
N PHE A 48 23.30 -17.64 14.15
CA PHE A 48 24.75 -17.72 14.33
C PHE A 48 25.40 -16.39 14.68
N GLN A 49 24.63 -15.32 14.92
CA GLN A 49 25.11 -13.98 15.29
C GLN A 49 26.27 -13.49 14.39
N GLY A 50 26.15 -13.68 13.07
CA GLY A 50 27.18 -13.26 12.12
C GLY A 50 28.47 -14.11 12.11
N ARG A 51 28.50 -15.27 12.77
CA ARG A 51 29.60 -16.27 12.60
C ARG A 51 29.53 -17.00 11.26
N THR A 52 28.43 -16.85 10.53
CA THR A 52 28.27 -17.25 9.13
C THR A 52 28.81 -16.14 8.23
N GLY A 53 29.22 -16.46 7.00
CA GLY A 53 29.69 -15.46 6.02
C GLY A 53 28.58 -14.52 5.48
N VAL A 54 27.52 -14.31 6.28
CA VAL A 54 26.33 -13.50 6.02
C VAL A 54 26.42 -12.24 6.86
N LYS A 55 26.19 -11.09 6.23
CA LYS A 55 26.08 -9.79 6.90
C LYS A 55 24.67 -9.23 6.68
N VAL A 56 24.11 -8.66 7.73
CA VAL A 56 22.84 -7.94 7.69
C VAL A 56 23.11 -6.55 8.26
N GLU A 57 22.83 -5.52 7.46
CA GLU A 57 22.89 -4.12 7.88
C GLU A 57 21.47 -3.55 7.82
N SER A 58 21.00 -3.02 8.95
CA SER A 58 19.74 -2.31 9.09
C SER A 58 19.81 -1.44 10.35
N ASP A 59 19.09 -0.33 10.32
CA ASP A 59 18.89 0.56 11.47
C ASP A 59 17.95 -0.05 12.54
N VAL A 60 17.17 -1.08 12.17
CA VAL A 60 16.27 -1.81 13.07
C VAL A 60 16.49 -3.32 13.01
N PRO A 61 16.12 -4.08 14.06
CA PRO A 61 16.27 -5.53 14.04
C PRO A 61 15.42 -6.19 12.94
N CYS A 62 16.05 -7.10 12.19
CA CYS A 62 15.38 -7.95 11.20
C CYS A 62 15.17 -9.34 11.80
N VAL A 63 13.91 -9.72 12.01
CA VAL A 63 13.51 -10.98 12.66
C VAL A 63 12.81 -11.87 11.65
N VAL A 64 13.25 -13.12 11.51
CA VAL A 64 12.51 -14.12 10.73
C VAL A 64 11.58 -14.87 11.66
N TYR A 65 10.29 -14.88 11.34
CA TYR A 65 9.34 -15.73 12.02
C TYR A 65 9.60 -17.19 11.64
N ALA A 66 9.85 -18.01 12.65
CA ALA A 66 9.99 -19.45 12.53
C ALA A 66 9.09 -20.12 13.57
N ASP A 67 8.42 -21.20 13.18
CA ASP A 67 7.58 -21.96 14.11
C ASP A 67 8.41 -22.47 15.30
N GLY A 68 7.79 -22.47 16.47
CA GLY A 68 8.46 -22.68 17.74
C GLY A 68 7.56 -23.27 18.81
N LEU A 69 8.05 -23.26 20.06
CA LEU A 69 7.31 -23.82 21.21
C LEU A 69 6.18 -22.92 21.71
N ILE A 70 6.19 -21.64 21.33
CA ILE A 70 5.17 -20.66 21.69
C ILE A 70 4.24 -20.42 20.51
N SER A 71 3.04 -19.93 20.79
CA SER A 71 2.10 -19.57 19.75
C SER A 71 2.64 -18.43 18.87
N TRP A 72 2.24 -18.40 17.60
CA TRP A 72 2.66 -17.34 16.68
C TRP A 72 2.24 -15.95 17.19
N GLN A 73 1.09 -15.86 17.88
CA GLN A 73 0.59 -14.63 18.49
C GLN A 73 1.55 -14.10 19.56
N GLU A 74 2.02 -14.98 20.45
CA GLU A 74 2.98 -14.63 21.50
C GLU A 74 4.33 -14.26 20.91
N ALA A 75 4.79 -15.00 19.90
CA ALA A 75 6.03 -14.70 19.20
C ALA A 75 6.00 -13.27 18.61
N ILE A 76 4.95 -12.91 17.87
CA ILE A 76 4.81 -11.57 17.29
C ILE A 76 4.71 -10.50 18.38
N LYS A 77 3.93 -10.73 19.45
CA LYS A 77 3.75 -9.76 20.54
C LYS A 77 5.02 -9.56 21.38
N SER A 78 5.91 -10.54 21.40
CA SER A 78 7.19 -10.45 22.12
C SER A 78 8.24 -9.60 21.40
N VAL A 79 8.01 -9.28 20.13
CA VAL A 79 8.91 -8.46 19.30
C VAL A 79 8.34 -7.06 19.18
N SER A 80 9.21 -6.06 19.37
CA SER A 80 8.88 -4.64 19.17
C SER A 80 9.94 -3.95 18.32
N ASP A 81 9.55 -2.82 17.74
CA ASP A 81 10.37 -1.95 16.90
C ASP A 81 11.31 -2.71 15.94
N SER A 82 10.79 -3.72 15.23
CA SER A 82 11.54 -4.59 14.32
C SER A 82 10.83 -4.82 12.97
N ILE A 83 11.57 -5.27 11.97
CA ILE A 83 11.02 -5.82 10.72
C ILE A 83 10.89 -7.34 10.86
N ILE A 84 9.66 -7.85 10.76
CA ILE A 84 9.34 -9.27 10.87
C ILE A 84 9.11 -9.84 9.47
N PHE A 85 9.95 -10.79 9.07
CA PHE A 85 9.83 -11.54 7.83
C PHE A 85 9.05 -12.83 8.08
N ILE A 86 7.99 -13.06 7.31
CA ILE A 86 7.15 -14.27 7.41
C ILE A 86 7.08 -14.94 6.03
N ASP A 87 7.43 -16.21 5.97
CA ASP A 87 7.46 -17.00 4.72
C ASP A 87 6.06 -17.53 4.32
N GLU A 88 5.94 -18.05 3.10
CA GLU A 88 4.66 -18.45 2.49
C GLU A 88 4.01 -19.68 3.16
N ASP A 89 4.78 -20.43 3.96
CA ASP A 89 4.33 -21.65 4.65
C ASP A 89 3.32 -21.40 5.79
N TYR A 90 3.12 -20.15 6.18
CA TYR A 90 2.33 -19.79 7.36
C TYR A 90 0.93 -19.28 7.02
N ASP A 91 -0.05 -20.18 6.96
CA ASP A 91 -1.44 -19.84 6.60
C ASP A 91 -2.11 -18.80 7.52
N PHE A 92 -1.63 -18.62 8.76
CA PHE A 92 -2.21 -17.66 9.69
C PHE A 92 -2.17 -16.22 9.16
N ILE A 93 -1.23 -15.87 8.27
CA ILE A 93 -1.10 -14.52 7.68
C ILE A 93 -2.36 -14.09 6.90
N LYS A 94 -3.19 -15.05 6.49
CA LYS A 94 -4.42 -14.84 5.72
C LYS A 94 -5.62 -14.50 6.60
N THR A 95 -5.49 -14.65 7.92
CA THR A 95 -6.61 -14.61 8.86
C THR A 95 -6.91 -13.21 9.37
N LYS A 96 -8.15 -12.99 9.81
CA LYS A 96 -8.52 -11.77 10.55
C LYS A 96 -7.81 -11.67 11.90
N GLU A 97 -7.47 -12.81 12.50
CA GLU A 97 -6.76 -12.88 13.76
C GLU A 97 -5.36 -12.28 13.62
N PHE A 98 -4.62 -12.66 12.56
CA PHE A 98 -3.32 -12.06 12.27
C PHE A 98 -3.41 -10.54 12.10
N ALA A 99 -4.35 -10.07 11.28
CA ALA A 99 -4.59 -8.64 11.10
C ALA A 99 -4.86 -7.92 12.44
N SER A 100 -5.63 -8.54 13.33
CA SER A 100 -5.93 -8.00 14.67
C SER A 100 -4.68 -7.94 15.56
N VAL A 101 -3.83 -8.97 15.51
CA VAL A 101 -2.61 -9.04 16.32
C VAL A 101 -1.61 -7.96 15.90
N ILE A 102 -1.41 -7.75 14.59
CA ILE A 102 -0.37 -6.83 14.09
C ILE A 102 -0.78 -5.35 14.12
N LYS A 103 -2.09 -5.07 14.13
CA LYS A 103 -2.68 -3.72 14.00
C LYS A 103 -2.14 -2.66 14.96
N ASN A 104 -1.78 -3.05 16.18
CA ASN A 104 -1.33 -2.14 17.23
C ASN A 104 0.12 -2.44 17.65
N THR A 105 0.89 -3.06 16.76
CA THR A 105 2.29 -3.37 17.03
C THR A 105 3.20 -2.29 16.46
N SER A 106 4.39 -2.19 17.04
CA SER A 106 5.42 -1.30 16.55
C SER A 106 6.23 -1.85 15.39
N ASN A 107 5.86 -3.00 14.83
CA ASN A 107 6.68 -3.71 13.86
C ASN A 107 6.28 -3.39 12.43
N TYR A 108 7.22 -3.58 11.50
CA TYR A 108 6.94 -3.69 10.08
C TYR A 108 6.95 -5.17 9.70
N TYR A 109 6.18 -5.54 8.68
CA TYR A 109 5.95 -6.92 8.28
C TYR A 109 6.28 -7.10 6.80
N VAL A 110 7.24 -7.97 6.52
CA VAL A 110 7.56 -8.41 5.16
C VAL A 110 6.96 -9.80 4.98
N LEU A 111 5.87 -9.87 4.23
CA LEU A 111 5.08 -11.08 4.04
C LEU A 111 5.39 -11.67 2.67
N ILE A 112 5.99 -12.86 2.66
CA ILE A 112 6.25 -13.59 1.42
C ILE A 112 5.06 -14.51 1.17
N THR A 113 4.33 -14.29 0.09
CA THR A 113 3.18 -15.13 -0.23
C THR A 113 2.76 -14.97 -1.68
N ARG A 114 2.13 -16.01 -2.23
CA ARG A 114 1.42 -15.94 -3.51
C ARG A 114 -0.07 -15.62 -3.34
N ASP A 115 -0.57 -15.71 -2.11
CA ASP A 115 -1.97 -15.53 -1.82
C ASP A 115 -2.37 -14.05 -1.69
N TYR A 116 -3.67 -13.82 -1.74
CA TYR A 116 -4.28 -12.51 -1.52
C TYR A 116 -4.60 -12.31 -0.04
N LEU A 117 -3.90 -11.38 0.61
CA LEU A 117 -4.08 -11.09 2.04
C LEU A 117 -5.24 -10.12 2.28
N LYS A 118 -6.46 -10.54 1.96
CA LYS A 118 -7.68 -9.69 2.02
C LYS A 118 -8.00 -9.11 3.39
N CYS A 119 -7.41 -9.65 4.46
CA CYS A 119 -7.60 -9.16 5.82
C CYS A 119 -6.64 -8.01 6.18
N LEU A 120 -5.67 -7.70 5.32
CA LEU A 120 -4.63 -6.70 5.56
C LEU A 120 -4.80 -5.49 4.62
N PRO A 121 -4.72 -4.25 5.12
CA PRO A 121 -4.76 -3.04 4.32
C PRO A 121 -3.33 -2.69 3.88
N TYR A 122 -2.81 -3.42 2.90
CA TYR A 122 -1.51 -3.11 2.31
C TYR A 122 -1.65 -2.37 0.99
N SER A 123 -0.69 -1.49 0.75
CA SER A 123 -0.70 -0.62 -0.43
C SER A 123 -0.37 -1.40 -1.69
N VAL A 124 -0.93 -0.98 -2.83
CA VAL A 124 -0.52 -1.45 -4.16
C VAL A 124 0.95 -1.18 -4.44
N ASN A 125 1.50 -0.09 -3.89
CA ASN A 125 2.90 0.29 -4.04
C ASN A 125 3.84 -0.54 -3.17
N GLU A 126 3.29 -1.29 -2.19
CA GLU A 126 4.05 -2.16 -1.28
C GLU A 126 4.01 -3.64 -1.70
N VAL A 127 3.74 -3.89 -2.99
CA VAL A 127 3.74 -5.24 -3.54
C VAL A 127 4.90 -5.40 -4.49
N TYR A 128 5.88 -6.21 -4.10
CA TYR A 128 7.15 -6.33 -4.79
C TYR A 128 7.39 -7.73 -5.35
N GLY A 129 8.16 -7.81 -6.43
CA GLY A 129 8.90 -8.99 -6.81
C GLY A 129 10.37 -8.85 -6.40
N ILE A 130 11.10 -9.96 -6.43
CA ILE A 130 12.57 -9.95 -6.33
C ILE A 130 13.13 -10.26 -7.70
N ARG A 131 14.06 -9.43 -8.18
CA ARG A 131 14.80 -9.67 -9.42
C ARG A 131 16.29 -9.42 -9.23
N ASN A 132 17.08 -10.01 -10.12
CA ASN A 132 18.46 -9.62 -10.29
C ASN A 132 18.52 -8.23 -10.95
N SER A 133 19.22 -7.28 -10.33
CA SER A 133 19.38 -5.91 -10.82
C SER A 133 20.31 -5.78 -12.06
N GLY A 134 20.83 -6.88 -12.58
CA GLY A 134 21.76 -6.92 -13.72
C GLY A 134 23.18 -6.41 -13.38
N LYS A 135 23.40 -5.88 -12.18
CA LYS A 135 24.71 -5.43 -11.70
C LYS A 135 25.54 -6.65 -11.29
N TYR A 136 26.66 -6.87 -11.97
CA TYR A 136 27.67 -7.86 -11.60
C TYR A 136 28.97 -7.14 -11.28
N ASN A 137 29.42 -7.18 -10.03
CA ASN A 137 30.74 -6.69 -9.65
C ASN A 137 31.66 -7.88 -9.35
N PHE A 138 32.87 -7.85 -9.90
CA PHE A 138 33.89 -8.87 -9.62
C PHE A 138 34.43 -8.69 -8.18
N PRO A 139 34.57 -9.78 -7.40
CA PRO A 139 34.23 -11.15 -7.75
C PRO A 139 32.71 -11.35 -7.73
N GLN A 140 32.18 -11.88 -8.84
CA GLN A 140 30.76 -11.94 -9.26
C GLN A 140 29.74 -11.99 -8.11
N ARG A 141 29.33 -10.82 -7.61
CA ARG A 141 28.19 -10.68 -6.71
C ARG A 141 26.91 -10.53 -7.53
N VAL A 142 25.91 -11.34 -7.20
CA VAL A 142 24.54 -11.28 -7.71
C VAL A 142 23.78 -10.26 -6.85
N TYR A 143 23.42 -9.12 -7.44
CA TYR A 143 22.66 -8.07 -6.76
C TYR A 143 21.18 -8.25 -7.01
N ASN A 144 20.40 -8.39 -5.94
CA ASN A 144 18.95 -8.50 -5.97
C ASN A 144 18.33 -7.24 -5.37
N GLU A 145 17.27 -6.78 -6.01
CA GLU A 145 16.48 -5.63 -5.58
C GLU A 145 15.00 -6.01 -5.53
N PHE A 146 14.26 -5.26 -4.72
CA PHE A 146 12.80 -5.29 -4.78
C PHE A 146 12.34 -4.37 -5.89
N TYR A 147 11.43 -4.85 -6.73
CA TYR A 147 10.81 -4.04 -7.78
C TYR A 147 9.30 -4.08 -7.60
N PRO A 148 8.60 -2.94 -7.65
CA PRO A 148 7.15 -2.94 -7.53
C PRO A 148 6.51 -3.72 -8.68
N LEU A 149 5.46 -4.49 -8.38
CA LEU A 149 4.74 -5.26 -9.39
C LEU A 149 3.69 -4.43 -10.14
N TYR A 150 3.31 -3.27 -9.61
CA TYR A 150 2.16 -2.51 -10.10
C TYR A 150 2.46 -1.03 -10.43
N ASP A 151 3.73 -0.64 -10.61
CA ASP A 151 4.15 0.77 -10.85
C ASP A 151 3.50 1.45 -12.08
N ASP A 152 2.92 0.69 -13.01
CA ASP A 152 2.38 1.22 -14.27
C ASP A 152 0.86 1.01 -14.44
N VAL A 153 0.16 0.56 -13.39
CA VAL A 153 -1.25 0.16 -13.55
C VAL A 153 -2.19 1.34 -13.81
N GLU A 154 -1.82 2.54 -13.37
CA GLU A 154 -2.61 3.77 -13.50
C GLU A 154 -2.40 4.50 -14.84
N ASN A 155 -1.31 4.21 -15.57
CA ASN A 155 -0.91 4.93 -16.80
C ASN A 155 -1.84 4.74 -18.01
N LYS A 156 -2.94 3.99 -17.86
CA LYS A 156 -3.88 3.69 -18.95
C LYS A 156 -5.03 4.71 -19.00
N LYS A 157 -4.85 5.73 -19.83
CA LYS A 157 -5.90 6.71 -20.14
C LYS A 157 -6.96 6.08 -21.03
N ILE A 158 -8.22 6.14 -20.59
CA ILE A 158 -9.38 5.68 -21.34
C ILE A 158 -10.44 6.78 -21.41
N SER A 159 -11.23 6.76 -22.48
CA SER A 159 -12.57 7.37 -22.43
C SER A 159 -13.44 6.48 -21.57
N ALA A 160 -14.21 7.05 -20.65
CA ALA A 160 -15.09 6.32 -19.76
C ALA A 160 -16.42 7.04 -19.61
N LYS A 161 -17.50 6.27 -19.58
CA LYS A 161 -18.86 6.75 -19.22
C LYS A 161 -19.29 6.35 -17.82
N CYS A 162 -18.45 5.58 -17.14
CA CYS A 162 -18.70 5.06 -15.82
C CYS A 162 -17.50 5.35 -14.90
N LEU A 163 -17.79 5.69 -13.65
CA LEU A 163 -16.83 5.84 -12.58
C LEU A 163 -17.29 4.99 -11.40
N ILE A 164 -16.46 4.03 -10.98
CA ILE A 164 -16.64 3.30 -9.73
C ILE A 164 -15.76 3.95 -8.68
N VAL A 165 -16.35 4.30 -7.55
CA VAL A 165 -15.62 4.78 -6.37
C VAL A 165 -15.69 3.71 -5.28
N GLU A 166 -14.58 3.48 -4.60
CA GLU A 166 -14.47 2.52 -3.50
C GLU A 166 -15.48 2.79 -2.38
N ASP A 167 -15.51 4.02 -1.89
CA ASP A 167 -16.28 4.41 -0.72
C ASP A 167 -17.74 4.72 -1.06
N SER A 168 -18.58 4.80 -0.02
CA SER A 168 -19.99 5.20 -0.12
C SER A 168 -20.27 6.56 0.51
N LYS A 169 -19.23 7.27 0.94
CA LYS A 169 -19.31 8.48 1.76
C LYS A 169 -18.65 9.66 1.05
N SER A 170 -17.68 10.31 1.68
CA SER A 170 -17.09 11.56 1.18
C SER A 170 -16.55 11.47 -0.26
N GLY A 171 -15.82 10.42 -0.63
CA GLY A 171 -15.33 10.26 -2.00
C GLY A 171 -16.49 10.16 -2.99
N TYR A 172 -17.44 9.26 -2.74
CA TYR A 172 -18.64 9.11 -3.57
C TYR A 172 -19.47 10.41 -3.69
N GLN A 173 -19.70 11.12 -2.58
CA GLN A 173 -20.41 12.40 -2.56
C GLN A 173 -19.70 13.43 -3.44
N PHE A 174 -18.37 13.54 -3.31
CA PHE A 174 -17.56 14.46 -4.10
C PHE A 174 -17.63 14.13 -5.59
N TYR A 175 -17.30 12.90 -5.98
CA TYR A 175 -17.23 12.53 -7.39
C TYR A 175 -18.60 12.58 -8.07
N SER A 176 -19.68 12.25 -7.36
CA SER A 176 -21.04 12.36 -7.91
C SER A 176 -21.42 13.80 -8.29
N VAL A 177 -20.86 14.80 -7.59
CA VAL A 177 -21.07 16.23 -7.91
C VAL A 177 -20.02 16.75 -8.89
N ALA A 178 -18.78 16.28 -8.79
CA ALA A 178 -17.65 16.79 -9.57
C ALA A 178 -17.63 16.29 -11.03
N VAL A 179 -18.22 15.13 -11.32
CA VAL A 179 -18.28 14.55 -12.67
C VAL A 179 -19.72 14.17 -13.07
N PRO A 180 -20.63 15.15 -13.21
CA PRO A 180 -22.07 14.89 -13.43
C PRO A 180 -22.38 14.18 -14.76
N ASP A 181 -21.48 14.27 -15.75
CA ASP A 181 -21.65 13.65 -17.07
C ASP A 181 -21.26 12.16 -17.09
N ILE A 182 -20.71 11.64 -15.99
CA ILE A 182 -20.25 10.25 -15.86
C ILE A 182 -21.13 9.55 -14.82
N SER A 183 -21.56 8.32 -15.10
CA SER A 183 -22.31 7.52 -14.13
C SER A 183 -21.40 7.12 -12.96
N CYS A 184 -21.54 7.82 -11.83
CA CYS A 184 -20.79 7.56 -10.60
C CYS A 184 -21.48 6.49 -9.75
N ILE A 185 -20.76 5.41 -9.43
CA ILE A 185 -21.27 4.23 -8.74
C ILE A 185 -20.37 3.93 -7.53
N SER A 186 -20.96 3.87 -6.33
CA SER A 186 -20.25 3.38 -5.15
C SER A 186 -20.11 1.84 -5.18
N ALA A 187 -18.91 1.37 -4.88
CA ALA A 187 -18.62 -0.04 -4.64
C ALA A 187 -18.97 -0.48 -3.22
N ASP A 188 -19.03 0.44 -2.26
CA ASP A 188 -19.21 0.16 -0.83
C ASP A 188 -18.13 -0.80 -0.31
N GLY A 189 -16.87 -0.46 -0.58
CA GLY A 189 -15.69 -1.18 -0.15
C GLY A 189 -14.89 -1.82 -1.29
N ASN A 190 -13.57 -1.85 -1.11
CA ASN A 190 -12.60 -2.45 -2.04
C ASN A 190 -12.97 -3.86 -2.56
N SER A 191 -13.50 -4.71 -1.68
CA SER A 191 -13.87 -6.09 -2.02
C SER A 191 -15.00 -6.24 -3.04
N ASN A 192 -15.81 -5.19 -3.22
CA ASN A 192 -16.99 -5.21 -4.09
C ASN A 192 -16.71 -4.69 -5.51
N ILE A 193 -15.60 -3.98 -5.72
CA ILE A 193 -15.22 -3.38 -7.00
C ILE A 193 -15.22 -4.40 -8.14
N TYR A 194 -14.60 -5.56 -7.92
CA TYR A 194 -14.55 -6.65 -8.91
C TYR A 194 -15.96 -7.11 -9.34
N LYS A 195 -16.87 -7.28 -8.38
CA LYS A 195 -18.26 -7.70 -8.65
C LYS A 195 -19.02 -6.63 -9.42
N LYS A 196 -18.81 -5.35 -9.10
CA LYS A 196 -19.44 -4.23 -9.81
C LYS A 196 -18.99 -4.16 -11.26
N LEU A 197 -17.69 -4.29 -11.52
CA LEU A 197 -17.13 -4.30 -12.87
C LEU A 197 -17.70 -5.42 -13.75
N LEU A 198 -17.88 -6.63 -13.19
CA LEU A 198 -18.51 -7.75 -13.91
C LEU A 198 -19.98 -7.51 -14.25
N SER A 199 -20.69 -6.70 -13.45
CA SER A 199 -22.12 -6.42 -13.66
C SER A 199 -22.39 -5.29 -14.65
N LEU A 200 -21.35 -4.56 -15.09
CA LEU A 200 -21.48 -3.38 -15.94
C LEU A 200 -20.99 -3.66 -17.36
N ASP A 201 -21.61 -3.01 -18.34
CA ASP A 201 -21.03 -2.96 -19.68
C ASP A 201 -19.86 -1.98 -19.71
N THR A 202 -18.64 -2.52 -19.69
CA THR A 202 -17.40 -1.73 -19.71
C THR A 202 -16.89 -1.44 -21.12
N LYS A 203 -17.65 -1.75 -22.18
CA LYS A 203 -17.22 -1.47 -23.57
C LYS A 203 -16.97 0.01 -23.85
N ASP A 204 -17.69 0.88 -23.16
CA ASP A 204 -17.55 2.34 -23.22
C ASP A 204 -16.52 2.89 -22.21
N GLY A 205 -15.83 2.01 -21.48
CA GLY A 205 -14.81 2.35 -20.51
C GLY A 205 -15.35 2.70 -19.12
N CYS A 206 -14.61 2.28 -18.09
CA CYS A 206 -14.93 2.54 -16.69
C CYS A 206 -13.66 2.90 -15.92
N TYR A 207 -13.66 4.05 -15.24
CA TYR A 207 -12.62 4.36 -14.25
C TYR A 207 -12.99 3.76 -12.90
N VAL A 208 -11.97 3.31 -12.17
CA VAL A 208 -12.07 2.93 -10.76
C VAL A 208 -11.17 3.86 -9.96
N ILE A 209 -11.74 4.55 -8.98
CA ILE A 209 -11.01 5.28 -7.95
C ILE A 209 -11.11 4.47 -6.65
N ALA A 210 -9.97 4.07 -6.10
CA ALA A 210 -9.93 3.31 -4.85
C ALA A 210 -8.72 3.66 -3.99
N ASP A 211 -8.84 3.46 -2.69
CA ASP A 211 -7.77 3.73 -1.73
C ASP A 211 -6.60 2.75 -1.95
N GLY A 212 -5.61 3.20 -2.71
CA GLY A 212 -4.40 2.50 -3.07
C GLY A 212 -3.63 1.99 -1.86
N ALA A 213 -3.69 2.72 -0.73
CA ALA A 213 -3.12 2.31 0.56
C ALA A 213 -3.63 0.95 1.08
N ALA A 214 -4.81 0.51 0.63
CA ALA A 214 -5.44 -0.75 1.04
C ALA A 214 -5.92 -1.62 -0.14
N PHE A 215 -5.50 -1.30 -1.37
CA PHE A 215 -5.99 -1.98 -2.58
C PHE A 215 -5.12 -3.16 -3.05
N GLY A 216 -3.98 -3.40 -2.40
CA GLY A 216 -3.00 -4.42 -2.82
C GLY A 216 -3.55 -5.84 -2.92
N ALA A 217 -4.57 -6.20 -2.13
CA ALA A 217 -5.20 -7.52 -2.18
C ALA A 217 -6.16 -7.73 -3.36
N PHE A 218 -6.52 -6.66 -4.07
CA PHE A 218 -7.58 -6.68 -5.07
C PHE A 218 -7.09 -6.38 -6.49
N ILE A 219 -5.93 -5.72 -6.62
CA ILE A 219 -5.39 -5.23 -7.90
C ILE A 219 -5.28 -6.32 -8.98
N ASP A 220 -4.73 -7.50 -8.69
CA ASP A 220 -4.57 -8.56 -9.72
C ASP A 220 -5.90 -8.97 -10.34
N LYS A 221 -6.98 -9.02 -9.55
CA LYS A 221 -8.29 -9.40 -10.08
C LYS A 221 -8.80 -8.37 -11.08
N ILE A 222 -8.47 -7.09 -10.87
CA ILE A 222 -8.85 -6.02 -11.78
C ILE A 222 -7.96 -6.05 -13.03
N LEU A 223 -6.67 -6.35 -12.88
CA LEU A 223 -5.76 -6.53 -14.00
C LEU A 223 -6.16 -7.73 -14.87
N GLN A 224 -6.57 -8.85 -14.27
CA GLN A 224 -7.12 -9.99 -15.01
C GLN A 224 -8.35 -9.61 -15.85
N LEU A 225 -9.24 -8.73 -15.35
CA LEU A 225 -10.35 -8.23 -16.17
C LEU A 225 -9.84 -7.40 -17.35
N ARG A 226 -8.81 -6.56 -17.16
CA ARG A 226 -8.17 -5.82 -18.26
C ARG A 226 -7.61 -6.77 -19.31
N ASP A 227 -6.97 -7.87 -18.90
CA ASP A 227 -6.43 -8.89 -19.80
C ASP A 227 -7.52 -9.64 -20.56
N MET A 228 -8.69 -9.80 -19.94
CA MET A 228 -9.92 -10.32 -20.59
C MET A 228 -10.58 -9.31 -21.53
N GLY A 229 -10.00 -8.11 -21.72
CA GLY A 229 -10.47 -7.10 -22.67
C GLY A 229 -11.39 -6.02 -22.09
N TYR A 230 -11.62 -6.00 -20.76
CA TYR A 230 -12.39 -4.93 -20.13
C TYR A 230 -11.62 -3.61 -20.21
N LYS A 231 -12.29 -2.53 -20.62
CA LYS A 231 -11.69 -1.19 -20.69
C LYS A 231 -11.77 -0.51 -19.32
N ILE A 232 -10.76 -0.77 -18.49
CA ILE A 232 -10.70 -0.25 -17.11
C ILE A 232 -9.51 0.70 -16.97
N GLY A 233 -9.77 1.90 -16.46
CA GLY A 233 -8.78 2.85 -15.99
C GLY A 233 -8.73 2.82 -14.47
N LEU A 234 -7.55 2.97 -13.88
CA LEU A 234 -7.34 2.90 -12.44
C LEU A 234 -6.75 4.21 -11.95
N ILE A 235 -7.23 4.69 -10.81
CA ILE A 235 -6.66 5.80 -10.05
C ILE A 235 -6.59 5.33 -8.60
N LEU A 236 -5.40 5.18 -8.04
CA LEU A 236 -5.16 4.52 -6.76
C LEU A 236 -4.41 5.45 -5.79
N PRO A 237 -5.02 6.58 -5.39
CA PRO A 237 -4.41 7.48 -4.41
C PRO A 237 -4.17 6.79 -3.07
N GLU A 238 -3.42 7.43 -2.17
CA GLU A 238 -3.35 6.99 -0.79
C GLU A 238 -4.73 6.92 -0.13
N SER A 239 -5.54 7.97 -0.31
CA SER A 239 -6.98 7.97 -0.04
C SER A 239 -7.66 9.19 -0.69
N PHE A 240 -8.98 9.31 -0.56
CA PHE A 240 -9.68 10.54 -0.94
C PHE A 240 -9.26 11.76 -0.09
N GLU A 241 -9.07 11.60 1.22
CA GLU A 241 -8.60 12.67 2.12
C GLU A 241 -7.21 13.15 1.73
N TRP A 242 -6.35 12.24 1.29
CA TRP A 242 -5.06 12.60 0.73
C TRP A 242 -5.19 13.49 -0.51
N PHE A 243 -6.17 13.26 -1.39
CA PHE A 243 -6.44 14.17 -2.51
C PHE A 243 -6.88 15.56 -2.05
N ILE A 244 -7.74 15.65 -1.03
CA ILE A 244 -8.15 16.94 -0.46
C ILE A 244 -6.91 17.68 0.06
N LEU A 245 -6.08 17.01 0.85
CA LEU A 245 -4.85 17.58 1.40
C LEU A 245 -3.90 18.04 0.28
N LYS A 246 -3.67 17.20 -0.72
CA LYS A 246 -2.79 17.50 -1.86
C LYS A 246 -3.29 18.66 -2.73
N SER A 247 -4.61 18.88 -2.78
CA SER A 247 -5.22 19.98 -3.52
C SER A 247 -4.99 21.37 -2.93
N LYS A 248 -4.45 21.44 -1.70
CA LYS A 248 -4.15 22.69 -0.97
C LYS A 248 -5.39 23.58 -0.73
N VAL A 249 -6.58 22.99 -0.71
CA VAL A 249 -7.83 23.69 -0.35
C VAL A 249 -7.96 23.89 1.17
N VAL A 250 -7.08 23.28 1.96
CA VAL A 250 -6.99 23.46 3.41
C VAL A 250 -5.59 23.94 3.76
N ASP A 251 -5.48 24.77 4.79
CA ASP A 251 -4.20 25.29 5.29
C ASP A 251 -3.83 24.56 6.57
N ILE A 252 -2.85 23.65 6.47
CA ILE A 252 -2.35 22.83 7.57
C ILE A 252 -0.84 23.01 7.64
N ASN A 253 -0.33 23.26 8.85
CA ASN A 253 1.11 23.44 9.07
C ASN A 253 1.91 22.22 8.61
N ASP A 254 3.04 22.47 7.96
CA ASP A 254 3.96 21.46 7.42
C ASP A 254 3.35 20.45 6.44
N LEU A 255 2.14 20.71 5.91
CA LEU A 255 1.41 19.77 5.05
C LEU A 255 2.23 19.28 3.86
N GLN A 256 2.98 20.17 3.20
CA GLN A 256 3.82 19.80 2.07
C GLN A 256 4.86 18.74 2.45
N LYS A 257 5.54 18.90 3.59
CA LYS A 257 6.56 17.94 4.05
C LYS A 257 5.93 16.59 4.40
N ILE A 258 4.75 16.62 5.04
CA ILE A 258 3.99 15.41 5.38
C ILE A 258 3.60 14.64 4.11
N LEU A 259 3.17 15.33 3.05
CA LEU A 259 2.79 14.67 1.80
C LEU A 259 3.99 14.16 0.99
N GLU A 260 5.17 14.79 1.13
CA GLU A 260 6.41 14.37 0.45
C GLU A 260 7.09 13.17 1.14
N THR A 261 7.00 13.08 2.48
CA THR A 261 7.65 12.05 3.30
C THR A 261 6.71 11.48 4.37
N PRO A 262 5.53 10.95 3.98
CA PRO A 262 4.51 10.46 4.92
C PRO A 262 5.03 9.39 5.89
N GLU A 263 5.97 8.55 5.46
CA GLU A 263 6.60 7.52 6.29
C GLU A 263 7.19 8.10 7.58
N ASP A 264 7.67 9.35 7.57
CA ASP A 264 8.31 10.00 8.71
C ASP A 264 7.31 10.53 9.75
N TYR A 265 6.00 10.47 9.48
CA TYR A 265 4.94 10.99 10.35
C TYR A 265 3.97 9.91 10.82
N ILE A 266 3.97 8.74 10.20
CA ILE A 266 2.93 7.71 10.40
C ILE A 266 3.47 6.57 11.27
N ASP A 267 3.07 6.53 12.56
CA ASP A 267 3.44 5.41 13.45
C ASP A 267 2.58 4.17 13.19
N SER A 268 3.23 3.06 12.85
CA SER A 268 2.58 1.76 12.64
C SER A 268 1.77 1.24 13.85
N ARG A 269 2.06 1.70 15.08
CA ARG A 269 1.28 1.37 16.29
C ARG A 269 -0.10 2.03 16.29
N ILE A 270 -0.19 3.22 15.70
CA ILE A 270 -1.37 4.08 15.75
C ILE A 270 -2.18 3.89 14.47
N TYR A 271 -1.51 3.88 13.33
CA TYR A 271 -2.11 3.88 12.01
C TYR A 271 -1.82 2.58 11.28
N PHE A 272 -2.83 1.72 11.23
CA PHE A 272 -2.73 0.46 10.49
C PHE A 272 -2.70 0.64 8.96
N SER A 273 -3.22 1.77 8.47
CA SER A 273 -3.21 2.22 7.08
C SER A 273 -2.98 3.72 7.07
N TRP A 274 -2.29 4.24 6.05
CA TRP A 274 -2.05 5.67 5.88
C TRP A 274 -3.34 6.46 5.64
N GLU A 275 -4.38 5.85 5.07
CA GLU A 275 -5.71 6.45 4.94
C GLU A 275 -6.20 7.01 6.29
N ARG A 276 -6.04 6.24 7.37
CA ARG A 276 -6.46 6.65 8.72
C ARG A 276 -5.70 7.87 9.22
N PHE A 277 -4.42 7.96 8.90
CA PHE A 277 -3.60 9.11 9.25
C PHE A 277 -4.07 10.36 8.48
N PHE A 278 -4.28 10.25 7.17
CA PHE A 278 -4.75 11.39 6.37
C PHE A 278 -6.16 11.84 6.74
N THR A 279 -7.07 10.90 7.07
CA THR A 279 -8.37 11.25 7.64
C THR A 279 -8.21 12.04 8.94
N GLU A 280 -7.45 11.54 9.91
CA GLU A 280 -7.27 12.22 11.20
C GLU A 280 -6.56 13.57 11.05
N LEU A 281 -5.57 13.67 10.17
CA LEU A 281 -4.86 14.91 9.85
C LEU A 281 -5.82 15.96 9.29
N LEU A 282 -6.69 15.57 8.36
CA LEU A 282 -7.66 16.46 7.74
C LEU A 282 -8.76 16.88 8.72
N GLU A 283 -9.32 15.96 9.50
CA GLU A 283 -10.33 16.25 10.52
C GLU A 283 -9.78 17.23 11.57
N LYS A 284 -8.61 16.95 12.14
CA LYS A 284 -7.98 17.83 13.12
C LYS A 284 -7.58 19.18 12.54
N GLY A 285 -7.04 19.17 11.32
CA GLY A 285 -6.58 20.39 10.65
C GLY A 285 -7.71 21.34 10.24
N THR A 286 -8.93 20.84 10.13
CA THR A 286 -10.10 21.62 9.68
C THR A 286 -11.15 21.87 10.76
N SER A 287 -11.00 21.27 11.94
CA SER A 287 -12.00 21.34 13.02
C SER A 287 -12.32 22.78 13.42
N GLY A 288 -13.62 23.07 13.57
CA GLY A 288 -14.12 24.40 13.94
C GLY A 288 -13.94 25.49 12.87
N SER A 289 -13.62 25.12 11.63
CA SER A 289 -13.50 26.05 10.50
C SER A 289 -14.63 25.86 9.49
N ILE A 290 -14.76 26.79 8.53
CA ILE A 290 -15.69 26.63 7.40
C ILE A 290 -15.34 25.42 6.50
N ALA A 291 -14.10 24.93 6.59
CA ALA A 291 -13.61 23.79 5.87
C ALA A 291 -13.69 22.50 6.71
N GLU A 292 -14.42 22.49 7.83
CA GLU A 292 -14.53 21.32 8.69
C GLU A 292 -14.92 20.07 7.88
N TYR A 293 -14.07 19.05 8.00
CA TYR A 293 -14.20 17.80 7.28
C TYR A 293 -14.84 16.73 8.17
N HIS A 294 -15.85 16.06 7.63
CA HIS A 294 -16.41 14.84 8.20
C HIS A 294 -16.43 13.76 7.13
N LYS A 295 -15.85 12.59 7.44
CA LYS A 295 -15.76 11.47 6.49
C LYS A 295 -17.14 10.97 6.02
N ASP A 296 -18.15 11.10 6.87
CA ASP A 296 -19.52 10.65 6.60
C ASP A 296 -20.32 11.63 5.74
N GLU A 297 -20.04 12.94 5.83
CA GLU A 297 -20.80 13.98 5.15
C GLU A 297 -19.90 15.17 4.79
N LEU A 298 -19.69 15.37 3.48
CA LEU A 298 -18.93 16.50 2.97
C LEU A 298 -19.71 17.80 3.08
N SER A 299 -19.05 18.83 3.62
CA SER A 299 -19.57 20.19 3.59
C SER A 299 -19.54 20.79 2.18
N GLN A 300 -20.39 21.79 1.94
CA GLN A 300 -20.43 22.52 0.65
C GLN A 300 -19.08 23.15 0.27
N TYR A 301 -18.22 23.40 1.26
CA TYR A 301 -16.85 23.87 1.06
C TYR A 301 -16.07 23.04 0.02
N TYR A 302 -16.28 21.72 0.01
CA TYR A 302 -15.60 20.78 -0.88
C TYR A 302 -16.35 20.52 -2.20
N LEU A 303 -17.66 20.77 -2.21
CA LEU A 303 -18.55 20.42 -3.33
C LEU A 303 -18.76 21.56 -4.33
N GLU A 304 -18.31 22.78 -4.02
CA GLU A 304 -18.60 23.96 -4.83
C GLU A 304 -17.36 24.74 -5.27
N GLY A 305 -17.54 25.48 -6.37
CA GLY A 305 -16.61 26.49 -6.86
C GLY A 305 -15.16 26.02 -7.05
N LYS A 306 -14.22 26.88 -6.64
CA LYS A 306 -12.78 26.70 -6.86
C LYS A 306 -12.20 25.52 -6.10
N ASN A 307 -12.76 25.19 -4.92
CA ASN A 307 -12.25 24.10 -4.09
C ASN A 307 -12.53 22.74 -4.75
N ARG A 308 -13.77 22.56 -5.25
CA ARG A 308 -14.12 21.38 -6.05
C ARG A 308 -13.20 21.23 -7.26
N GLU A 309 -12.96 22.32 -7.98
CA GLU A 309 -12.08 22.32 -9.15
C GLU A 309 -10.63 21.98 -8.79
N ALA A 310 -10.10 22.50 -7.68
CA ALA A 310 -8.75 22.20 -7.21
C ALA A 310 -8.57 20.71 -6.83
N ILE A 311 -9.54 20.13 -6.12
CA ILE A 311 -9.53 18.70 -5.79
C ILE A 311 -9.61 17.86 -7.07
N LEU A 312 -10.55 18.18 -7.96
CA LEU A 312 -10.72 17.44 -9.21
C LEU A 312 -9.48 17.54 -10.11
N ASN A 313 -8.84 18.71 -10.17
CA ASN A 313 -7.59 18.88 -10.92
C ASN A 313 -6.45 18.06 -10.31
N THR A 314 -6.43 17.90 -8.98
CA THR A 314 -5.46 17.01 -8.33
C THR A 314 -5.64 15.57 -8.77
N VAL A 315 -6.87 15.12 -8.97
CA VAL A 315 -7.18 13.80 -9.54
C VAL A 315 -6.81 13.73 -11.03
N LYS A 316 -7.06 14.79 -11.81
CA LYS A 316 -6.70 14.86 -13.24
C LYS A 316 -5.20 14.95 -13.49
N LEU A 317 -4.41 15.49 -12.57
CA LEU A 317 -2.95 15.48 -12.66
C LEU A 317 -2.41 14.03 -12.67
N PHE A 318 -3.12 13.07 -12.07
CA PHE A 318 -2.82 11.63 -12.23
C PHE A 318 -3.28 11.04 -13.57
N LEU A 319 -4.04 11.81 -14.36
CA LEU A 319 -4.41 11.48 -15.73
C LEU A 319 -3.56 12.23 -16.77
N GLU A 320 -2.66 13.13 -16.40
CA GLU A 320 -1.94 14.02 -17.35
C GLU A 320 -0.41 13.94 -17.36
N GLU A 321 0.24 13.13 -16.54
CA GLU A 321 1.65 12.73 -16.79
C GLU A 321 1.75 11.40 -17.59
#